data_AF-D0WBF5-F1
#
_entry.id   AF-D0WBF5-F1
#
_cell.length_a   1.000
_cell.length_b   1.000
_cell.length_c   1.000
_cell.angle_alpha   90.00
_cell.angle_beta   90.00
_cell.angle_gamma   90.00
#
_symmetry.space_group_name_H-M   'P 1'
#
loop_
_entity.id
_entity.type
_entity.pdbx_description
1 polymer ?
#
loop_
_entity_poly.entity_id
_entity_poly.type
_entity_poly.pdbx_seq_one_letter_code
_entity_poly.pdbx_strand_id
1 'polypeptide(L)' 'MILTAPHPSPLSAYRGFFGCRHFSQANSYLGRHGIEPINWKL' A
#
# COMPACT_ATOMS: atom_id res chain seq x y z
N MET A 1 -9.34 -5.19 -6.13
CA MET A 1 -7.87 -5.35 -6.26
C MET A 1 -7.33 -5.90 -4.96
N ILE A 2 -6.36 -6.83 -5.01
CA ILE A 2 -5.71 -7.39 -3.82
C ILE A 2 -4.23 -7.00 -3.87
N LEU A 3 -3.73 -6.41 -2.79
CA LEU A 3 -2.32 -6.04 -2.60
C LEU A 3 -1.69 -6.96 -1.56
N THR A 4 -0.60 -7.63 -1.93
CA THR A 4 0.11 -8.56 -1.05
C THR A 4 1.57 -8.15 -0.93
N ALA A 5 2.10 -8.17 0.29
CA ALA A 5 3.49 -7.90 0.58
C ALA A 5 3.92 -8.73 1.80
N PRO A 6 5.23 -9.00 1.95
CA PRO A 6 5.80 -9.57 3.17
C PRO A 6 5.41 -8.77 4.42
N HIS A 7 5.43 -9.42 5.57
CA HIS A 7 5.03 -8.79 6.83
C HIS A 7 5.97 -7.61 7.21
N PRO A 8 5.45 -6.51 7.80
CA PRO A 8 6.24 -5.32 8.17
C PRO A 8 7.23 -5.51 9.32
N SER A 9 7.18 -6.64 10.02
CA SER A 9 8.16 -6.96 11.08
C SER A 9 9.60 -6.83 10.56
N PRO A 10 10.55 -6.33 11.36
CA PRO A 10 11.96 -6.21 10.97
C PRO A 10 12.56 -7.50 10.39
N LEU A 11 12.10 -8.67 10.84
CA LEU A 11 12.57 -9.98 10.38
C LEU A 11 12.22 -10.28 8.90
N SER A 12 11.20 -9.61 8.35
CA SER A 12 10.66 -9.89 7.01
C SER A 12 10.52 -8.67 6.12
N ALA A 13 10.60 -7.45 6.65
CA ALA A 13 10.28 -6.24 5.90
C ALA A 13 11.21 -6.00 4.70
N TYR A 14 12.51 -6.31 4.85
CA TYR A 14 13.50 -6.20 3.78
C TYR A 14 13.28 -7.19 2.64
N ARG A 15 12.46 -8.23 2.84
CA ARG A 15 12.14 -9.22 1.81
C ARG A 15 11.06 -8.72 0.82
N GLY A 16 10.56 -7.50 0.98
CA GLY A 16 9.65 -6.88 0.01
C GLY A 16 8.52 -6.01 0.58
N PHE A 17 8.44 -5.81 1.91
CA PHE A 17 7.52 -4.82 2.48
C PHE A 17 8.00 -3.40 2.18
N PHE A 18 9.28 -3.13 2.42
CA PHE A 18 9.88 -1.84 2.06
C PHE A 18 9.86 -1.67 0.54
N GLY A 19 9.29 -0.55 0.08
CA GLY A 19 9.13 -0.28 -1.35
C GLY A 19 7.88 -0.88 -1.99
N CYS A 20 7.01 -1.59 -1.25
CA CYS A 20 5.76 -2.15 -1.81
C CYS A 20 4.79 -1.07 -2.33
N ARG A 21 4.90 0.17 -1.83
CA ARG A 21 4.10 1.34 -2.25
C ARG A 21 2.57 1.11 -2.17
N HIS A 22 2.10 0.28 -1.23
CA HIS A 22 0.68 -0.06 -1.13
C HIS A 22 -0.23 1.15 -0.88
N PHE A 23 0.20 2.16 -0.12
CA PHE A 23 -0.60 3.35 0.15
C PHE A 23 -0.95 4.13 -1.13
N SER A 24 0.04 4.36 -2.01
CA SER A 24 -0.18 5.05 -3.27
C SER A 24 -0.91 4.17 -4.28
N GLN A 25 -0.64 2.86 -4.31
CA GLN A 25 -1.36 1.92 -5.16
C GLN A 25 -2.85 1.83 -4.79
N ALA A 26 -3.18 1.82 -3.49
CA ALA A 26 -4.55 1.86 -3.01
C ALA A 26 -5.26 3.14 -3.46
N ASN A 27 -4.64 4.32 -3.27
CA ASN A 27 -5.22 5.59 -3.71
C ASN A 27 -5.37 5.68 -5.23
N SER A 28 -4.43 5.12 -6.01
CA SER A 28 -4.56 5.05 -7.46
C SER A 28 -5.75 4.17 -7.89
N TYR A 29 -5.96 3.04 -7.21
CA TYR A 29 -7.13 2.20 -7.43
C TYR A 29 -8.43 2.95 -7.11
N LEU A 30 -8.51 3.63 -5.97
CA LEU A 30 -9.69 4.41 -5.56
C LEU A 30 -10.01 5.49 -6.60
N GLY A 31 -9.01 6.28 -7.01
CA GLY A 31 -9.19 7.34 -8.01
C GLY A 31 -9.67 6.81 -9.37
N ARG A 32 -9.21 5.63 -9.81
CA ARG A 32 -9.69 4.97 -11.03
C ARG A 32 -11.15 4.53 -10.96
N HIS A 33 -11.69 4.33 -9.75
CA HIS A 33 -13.08 3.92 -9.53
C HIS A 33 -13.96 5.08 -9.08
N GLY A 34 -13.48 6.33 -9.14
CA GLY A 34 -14.23 7.50 -8.69
C GLY A 34 -14.46 7.55 -7.18
N ILE A 35 -13.67 6.79 -6.40
CA ILE A 35 -13.73 6.77 -4.94
C ILE A 35 -12.67 7.75 -4.41
N GLU A 36 -13.02 8.49 -3.36
CA GLU A 36 -12.11 9.44 -2.72
C GLU A 36 -10.85 8.73 -2.18
N PRO A 37 -9.63 9.22 -2.47
CA PRO A 37 -8.40 8.69 -1.91
C PRO A 37 -8.32 8.84 -0.39
N ILE A 38 -7.62 7.92 0.27
CA ILE A 38 -7.42 7.97 1.73
C ILE A 38 -6.26 8.92 2.05
N ASN A 39 -6.44 9.82 3.01
CA ASN A 39 -5.36 10.62 3.57
C ASN A 39 -4.62 9.81 4.64
N TRP A 40 -3.37 9.44 4.35
CA TRP A 40 -2.52 8.64 5.23
C TRP A 40 -1.62 9.46 6.16
N LYS A 41 -1.73 10.79 6.11
CA LYS A 41 -0.96 11.67 6.99
C LYS A 41 -1.46 11.51 8.43
N LEU A 42 -0.51 11.35 9.36
CA LEU A 42 -0.75 11.35 10.81
C LEU A 42 -0.68 12.78 11.37
#